data_AF-A0A2J6I4B0-F1
#
_entry.id   AF-A0A2J6I4B0-F1
#
_cell.length_a   1.000
_cell.length_b   1.000
_cell.length_c   1.000
_cell.angle_alpha   90.00
_cell.angle_beta   90.00
_cell.angle_gamma   90.00
#
_symmetry.space_group_name_H-M   'P 1'
#
loop_
_entity.id
_entity.type
_entity.pdbx_description
1 polymer ?
#
loop_
_entity_poly.entity_id
_entity_poly.type
_entity_poly.pdbx_seq_one_letter_code
_entity_poly.pdbx_strand_id
1 'polypeptide(L)'
;MPLYDVLVFFFRGLFKGVLTYRAAAIAFNFFLALIPFILFLFTLIPFVINVNIQDNLLDLMREIVPSEIYDLAESTIVEVVSRPSGSLLSIVFFTTLYFATNGVDAVLESFNHSYFEVEIWPWWKQKIRAFFLMSSLAILIIISMVLLTFGKQTIIILKNIDVISGSLTVLALQVLQWAIIIINLLLSISILYYYGQFKEKEVRYRFFSAGSILATSLFVVGGLLLKMYFENFSRYNLIYGSIGSLIILLVWLYYNSIIILIGYELNVSIRKSKIQSEFDKTV
;
A
#
# COMPACT_ATOMS: atom_id res chain seq x y z
N MET A 1 15.93 23.03 17.47
CA MET A 1 14.89 23.80 16.74
C MET A 1 13.67 23.89 17.61
N PRO A 2 12.91 24.98 17.50
CA PRO A 2 11.59 25.07 18.11
C PRO A 2 10.64 24.05 17.47
N LEU A 3 9.98 23.23 18.28
CA LEU A 3 8.93 22.31 17.82
C LEU A 3 7.76 23.07 17.15
N TYR A 4 7.53 24.29 17.60
CA TYR A 4 6.52 25.21 17.07
C TYR A 4 6.69 25.44 15.56
N ASP A 5 7.91 25.72 15.08
CA ASP A 5 8.15 26.02 13.67
C ASP A 5 7.82 24.81 12.79
N VAL A 6 8.21 23.61 13.22
CA VAL A 6 7.90 22.36 12.52
C VAL A 6 6.39 22.16 12.41
N LEU A 7 5.64 22.41 13.49
CA LEU A 7 4.18 22.29 13.49
C LEU A 7 3.52 23.32 12.57
N VAL A 8 4.00 24.57 12.57
CA VAL A 8 3.47 25.62 11.68
C VAL A 8 3.70 25.26 10.21
N PHE A 9 4.91 24.81 9.85
CA PHE A 9 5.19 24.34 8.50
C PHE A 9 4.34 23.13 8.13
N PHE A 10 4.16 22.19 9.06
CA PHE A 10 3.36 21.00 8.86
C PHE A 10 1.90 21.31 8.56
N PHE A 11 1.23 22.12 9.40
CA PHE A 11 -0.16 22.50 9.13
C PHE A 11 -0.32 23.30 7.84
N ARG A 12 0.64 24.19 7.52
CA ARG A 12 0.64 24.88 6.22
C ARG A 12 0.74 23.89 5.06
N GLY A 13 1.64 22.91 5.15
CA GLY A 13 1.80 21.85 4.14
C GLY A 13 0.52 21.04 3.94
N LEU A 14 -0.15 20.64 5.03
CA LEU A 14 -1.39 19.87 4.96
C LEU A 14 -2.54 20.62 4.28
N PHE A 15 -2.79 21.88 4.70
CA PHE A 15 -3.94 22.64 4.21
C PHE A 15 -3.69 23.35 2.89
N LYS A 16 -2.50 23.91 2.68
CA LYS A 16 -2.17 24.64 1.44
C LYS A 16 -1.60 23.73 0.36
N GLY A 17 -1.06 22.57 0.69
CA GLY A 17 -0.53 21.59 -0.25
C GLY A 17 -1.59 20.73 -0.93
N VAL A 18 -2.88 21.10 -0.81
CA VAL A 18 -4.01 20.48 -1.52
C VAL A 18 -4.03 18.94 -1.35
N LEU A 19 -3.73 18.51 -0.12
CA LEU A 19 -3.42 17.12 0.23
C LEU A 19 -4.55 16.15 -0.14
N THR A 20 -5.79 16.58 0.02
CA THR A 20 -6.98 15.79 -0.30
C THR A 20 -7.08 15.45 -1.78
N TYR A 21 -6.72 16.36 -2.69
CA TYR A 21 -6.78 16.09 -4.13
C TYR A 21 -5.63 15.21 -4.58
N ARG A 22 -4.41 15.43 -4.04
CA ARG A 22 -3.25 14.54 -4.28
C ARG A 22 -3.55 13.11 -3.82
N ALA A 23 -4.14 12.95 -2.63
CA ALA A 23 -4.56 11.65 -2.14
C ALA A 23 -5.62 10.98 -3.04
N ALA A 24 -6.57 11.75 -3.60
CA ALA A 24 -7.56 11.22 -4.53
C ALA A 24 -6.92 10.73 -5.84
N ALA A 25 -5.96 11.48 -6.37
CA ALA A 25 -5.21 11.08 -7.56
C ALA A 25 -4.41 9.79 -7.34
N ILE A 26 -3.73 9.65 -6.19
CA ILE A 26 -3.04 8.42 -5.80
C ILE A 26 -4.03 7.24 -5.73
N ALA A 27 -5.14 7.42 -5.00
CA ALA A 27 -6.15 6.39 -4.83
C ALA A 27 -6.75 5.92 -6.17
N PHE A 28 -7.04 6.85 -7.07
CA PHE A 28 -7.54 6.55 -8.41
C PHE A 28 -6.54 5.72 -9.24
N ASN A 29 -5.25 6.07 -9.21
CA ASN A 29 -4.23 5.30 -9.93
C ASN A 29 -4.06 3.88 -9.38
N PHE A 30 -4.09 3.70 -8.05
CA PHE A 30 -4.08 2.37 -7.45
C PHE A 30 -5.36 1.59 -7.75
N PHE A 31 -6.52 2.26 -7.77
CA PHE A 31 -7.78 1.63 -8.14
C PHE A 31 -7.76 1.11 -9.58
N LEU A 32 -7.26 1.90 -10.53
CA LEU A 32 -7.06 1.46 -11.92
C LEU A 32 -6.11 0.26 -12.03
N ALA A 33 -5.09 0.18 -11.17
CA ALA A 33 -4.15 -0.93 -11.17
C ALA A 33 -4.76 -2.25 -10.67
N LEU A 34 -5.88 -2.22 -9.95
CA LEU A 34 -6.56 -3.43 -9.47
C LEU A 34 -7.11 -4.28 -10.62
N ILE A 35 -7.63 -3.67 -11.67
CA ILE A 35 -8.23 -4.40 -12.79
C ILE A 35 -7.21 -5.34 -13.47
N PRO A 36 -6.07 -4.86 -14.01
CA PRO A 36 -5.08 -5.74 -14.59
C PRO A 36 -4.46 -6.67 -13.54
N PHE A 37 -4.33 -6.24 -12.28
CA PHE A 37 -3.81 -7.11 -11.21
C PHE A 37 -4.72 -8.31 -10.94
N ILE A 38 -6.04 -8.12 -10.88
CA ILE A 38 -7.00 -9.22 -10.71
C ILE A 38 -6.90 -10.17 -11.91
N LEU A 39 -6.84 -9.64 -13.12
CA LEU A 39 -6.65 -10.46 -14.33
C LEU A 39 -5.30 -11.22 -14.32
N PHE A 40 -4.25 -10.60 -13.79
CA PHE A 40 -2.95 -11.24 -13.60
C PHE A 40 -3.07 -12.43 -12.64
N LEU A 41 -3.75 -12.26 -11.51
CA LEU A 41 -4.01 -13.37 -10.59
C LEU A 41 -4.78 -14.49 -11.29
N PHE A 42 -5.81 -14.16 -12.07
CA PHE A 42 -6.63 -15.13 -12.79
C PHE A 42 -5.85 -15.93 -13.82
N THR A 43 -4.93 -15.27 -14.53
CA THR A 43 -4.06 -15.93 -15.51
C THR A 43 -2.90 -16.70 -14.85
N LEU A 44 -2.45 -16.29 -13.66
CA LEU A 44 -1.34 -16.92 -12.94
C LEU A 44 -1.77 -18.19 -12.19
N ILE A 45 -2.93 -18.16 -11.53
CA ILE A 45 -3.35 -19.22 -10.59
C ILE A 45 -3.38 -20.63 -11.25
N PRO A 46 -3.94 -20.82 -12.47
CA PRO A 46 -3.94 -22.13 -13.12
C PRO A 46 -2.55 -22.73 -13.40
N PHE A 47 -1.49 -21.89 -13.46
CA PHE A 47 -0.11 -22.37 -13.62
C PHE A 47 0.53 -22.80 -12.29
N VAL A 48 0.00 -22.32 -11.16
CA VAL A 48 0.56 -22.58 -9.82
C VAL A 48 -0.20 -23.69 -9.11
N ILE A 49 -1.50 -23.83 -9.36
CA ILE A 49 -2.40 -24.73 -8.64
C ILE A 49 -2.84 -25.90 -9.55
N ASN A 50 -2.82 -27.12 -9.01
CA ASN A 50 -3.26 -28.34 -9.71
C ASN A 50 -4.74 -28.29 -10.12
N VAL A 51 -5.07 -29.01 -11.20
CA VAL A 51 -6.38 -29.05 -11.88
C VAL A 51 -7.57 -29.31 -10.94
N ASN A 52 -7.41 -30.08 -9.86
CA ASN A 52 -8.49 -30.42 -8.91
C ASN A 52 -9.01 -29.22 -8.08
N ILE A 53 -8.43 -28.02 -8.20
CA ILE A 53 -8.84 -26.82 -7.48
C ILE A 53 -9.45 -25.77 -8.44
N GLN A 54 -9.60 -26.08 -9.74
CA GLN A 54 -10.19 -25.15 -10.72
C GLN A 54 -11.65 -24.78 -10.39
N ASP A 55 -12.48 -25.72 -9.95
CA ASP A 55 -13.87 -25.42 -9.59
C ASP A 55 -13.93 -24.49 -8.36
N ASN A 56 -13.09 -24.76 -7.35
CA ASN A 56 -12.95 -23.88 -6.19
C ASN A 56 -12.44 -22.48 -6.57
N LEU A 57 -11.64 -22.36 -7.65
CA LEU A 57 -11.18 -21.07 -8.15
C LEU A 57 -12.32 -20.27 -8.77
N LEU A 58 -13.15 -20.92 -9.60
CA LEU A 58 -14.30 -20.29 -10.24
C LEU A 58 -15.35 -19.85 -9.19
N ASP A 59 -15.57 -20.65 -8.16
CA ASP A 59 -16.46 -20.29 -7.04
C ASP A 59 -15.92 -19.08 -6.27
N LEU A 60 -14.61 -19.06 -5.98
CA LEU A 60 -13.96 -17.93 -5.29
C LEU A 60 -13.98 -16.65 -6.14
N MET A 61 -13.91 -16.78 -7.47
CA MET A 61 -14.09 -15.67 -8.40
C MET A 61 -15.52 -15.11 -8.38
N ARG A 62 -16.53 -15.98 -8.31
CA ARG A 62 -17.95 -15.58 -8.18
C ARG A 62 -18.21 -14.83 -6.87
N GLU A 63 -17.49 -15.17 -5.81
CA GLU A 63 -17.62 -14.49 -4.51
C GLU A 63 -16.95 -13.11 -4.47
N ILE A 64 -15.84 -12.92 -5.20
CA ILE A 64 -15.04 -11.68 -5.14
C ILE A 64 -15.48 -10.66 -6.19
N VAL A 65 -15.84 -11.10 -7.39
CA VAL A 65 -16.22 -10.21 -8.49
C VAL A 65 -17.71 -9.87 -8.38
N PRO A 66 -18.10 -8.59 -8.44
CA PRO A 66 -19.51 -8.19 -8.58
C PRO A 66 -20.25 -9.03 -9.63
N SER A 67 -21.45 -9.52 -9.30
CA SER A 67 -22.26 -10.38 -10.19
C SER A 67 -22.38 -9.78 -11.59
N GLU A 68 -22.61 -8.48 -11.69
CA GLU A 68 -22.78 -7.79 -12.96
C GLU A 68 -21.50 -7.80 -13.82
N ILE A 69 -20.33 -7.76 -13.19
CA ILE A 69 -19.03 -7.81 -13.87
C ILE A 69 -18.66 -9.25 -14.19
N TYR A 70 -18.97 -10.18 -13.28
CA TYR A 70 -18.74 -11.60 -13.47
C TYR A 70 -19.54 -12.12 -14.66
N ASP A 71 -20.82 -11.82 -14.76
CA ASP A 71 -21.67 -12.28 -15.88
C ASP A 71 -21.17 -11.76 -17.23
N LEU A 72 -20.65 -10.53 -17.28
CA LEU A 72 -20.06 -9.96 -18.49
C LEU A 72 -18.71 -10.60 -18.85
N ALA A 73 -18.00 -11.15 -17.87
CA ALA A 73 -16.65 -11.69 -18.03
C ALA A 73 -16.58 -13.22 -17.90
N GLU A 74 -17.68 -13.92 -17.58
CA GLU A 74 -17.70 -15.33 -17.17
C GLU A 74 -17.07 -16.21 -18.24
N SER A 75 -17.47 -16.03 -19.51
CA SER A 75 -16.91 -16.80 -20.62
C SER A 75 -15.41 -16.62 -20.75
N THR A 76 -14.92 -15.39 -20.54
CA THR A 76 -13.49 -15.07 -20.57
C THR A 76 -12.77 -15.67 -19.37
N ILE A 77 -13.37 -15.60 -18.18
CA ILE A 77 -12.82 -16.15 -16.94
C ILE A 77 -12.68 -17.67 -17.05
N VAL A 78 -13.74 -18.37 -17.47
CA VAL A 78 -13.73 -19.82 -17.68
C VAL A 78 -12.71 -20.22 -18.73
N GLU A 79 -12.65 -19.51 -19.86
CA GLU A 79 -11.65 -19.77 -20.90
C GLU A 79 -10.22 -19.65 -20.39
N VAL A 80 -9.92 -18.57 -19.66
CA VAL A 80 -8.58 -18.31 -19.09
C VAL A 80 -8.19 -19.39 -18.07
N VAL A 81 -9.14 -19.85 -17.25
CA VAL A 81 -8.89 -20.87 -16.23
C VAL A 81 -8.73 -22.26 -16.85
N SER A 82 -9.58 -22.64 -17.79
CA SER A 82 -9.57 -23.96 -18.42
C SER A 82 -8.48 -24.13 -19.47
N ARG A 83 -8.03 -23.05 -20.11
CA ARG A 83 -7.00 -23.07 -21.15
C ARG A 83 -5.91 -22.03 -20.86
N PRO A 84 -5.05 -22.27 -19.87
CA PRO A 84 -3.99 -21.33 -19.50
C PRO A 84 -3.04 -21.06 -20.67
N SER A 85 -2.87 -19.78 -21.00
CA SER A 85 -2.01 -19.31 -22.09
C SER A 85 -0.84 -18.49 -21.55
N GLY A 86 0.39 -18.93 -21.84
CA GLY A 86 1.60 -18.21 -21.43
C GLY A 86 1.77 -16.85 -22.11
N SER A 87 1.25 -16.69 -23.33
CA SER A 87 1.26 -15.39 -24.03
C SER A 87 0.32 -14.39 -23.36
N LEU A 88 -0.88 -14.83 -22.97
CA LEU A 88 -1.83 -14.00 -22.24
C LEU A 88 -1.28 -13.60 -20.87
N LEU A 89 -0.73 -14.55 -20.11
CA LEU A 89 -0.10 -14.28 -18.82
C LEU A 89 1.01 -13.22 -18.95
N SER A 90 1.84 -13.31 -19.99
CA SER A 90 2.92 -12.35 -20.24
C SER A 90 2.37 -10.95 -20.53
N ILE A 91 1.38 -10.82 -21.42
CA ILE A 91 0.74 -9.54 -21.76
C ILE A 91 0.15 -8.89 -20.50
N VAL A 92 -0.65 -9.66 -19.75
CA VAL A 92 -1.33 -9.17 -18.54
C VAL A 92 -0.32 -8.82 -17.44
N PHE A 93 0.77 -9.58 -17.30
CA PHE A 93 1.86 -9.27 -16.38
C PHE A 93 2.47 -7.90 -16.68
N PHE A 94 2.82 -7.62 -17.95
CA PHE A 94 3.39 -6.32 -18.32
C PHE A 94 2.38 -5.17 -18.16
N THR A 95 1.10 -5.38 -18.48
CA THR A 95 0.05 -4.41 -18.21
C THR A 95 -0.10 -4.12 -16.71
N THR A 96 -0.12 -5.16 -15.88
CA THR A 96 -0.20 -5.01 -14.42
C THR A 96 0.99 -4.24 -13.87
N LEU A 97 2.19 -4.60 -14.32
CA LEU A 97 3.43 -3.94 -13.94
C LEU A 97 3.42 -2.44 -14.33
N TYR A 98 2.90 -2.12 -15.51
CA TYR A 98 2.74 -0.73 -15.95
C TYR A 98 1.77 0.06 -15.06
N PHE A 99 0.56 -0.44 -14.82
CA PHE A 99 -0.43 0.25 -13.99
C PHE A 99 -0.02 0.33 -12.52
N ALA A 100 0.59 -0.72 -11.96
CA ALA A 100 1.13 -0.69 -10.61
C ALA A 100 2.26 0.35 -10.46
N THR A 101 3.12 0.47 -11.47
CA THR A 101 4.15 1.51 -11.52
C THR A 101 3.53 2.90 -11.55
N ASN A 102 2.43 3.10 -12.28
CA ASN A 102 1.70 4.38 -12.29
C ASN A 102 1.10 4.74 -10.93
N GLY A 103 0.63 3.75 -10.16
CA GLY A 103 0.19 3.96 -8.77
C GLY A 103 1.28 4.56 -7.88
N VAL A 104 2.48 3.97 -7.91
CA VAL A 104 3.64 4.49 -7.16
C VAL A 104 4.12 5.83 -7.73
N ASP A 105 4.12 5.98 -9.05
CA ASP A 105 4.48 7.25 -9.69
C ASP A 105 3.55 8.40 -9.28
N ALA A 106 2.24 8.15 -9.13
CA ALA A 106 1.30 9.14 -8.63
C ALA A 106 1.63 9.58 -7.18
N VAL A 107 2.21 8.70 -6.36
CA VAL A 107 2.73 9.05 -5.04
C VAL A 107 3.94 9.97 -5.17
N LEU A 108 4.90 9.64 -6.05
CA LEU A 108 6.09 10.46 -6.28
C LEU A 108 5.74 11.83 -6.83
N GLU A 109 4.82 11.88 -7.80
CA GLU A 109 4.31 13.12 -8.37
C GLU A 109 3.60 13.97 -7.31
N SER A 110 2.83 13.31 -6.43
CA SER A 110 2.27 13.99 -5.28
C SER A 110 3.36 14.55 -4.38
N PHE A 111 4.44 13.82 -4.08
CA PHE A 111 5.55 14.34 -3.27
C PHE A 111 6.18 15.60 -3.89
N ASN A 112 6.36 15.59 -5.22
CA ASN A 112 6.91 16.73 -5.97
C ASN A 112 6.02 17.99 -5.85
N HIS A 113 4.70 17.82 -5.84
CA HIS A 113 3.72 18.90 -5.68
C HIS A 113 3.38 19.22 -4.21
N SER A 114 4.31 19.00 -3.28
CA SER A 114 4.19 19.54 -1.93
C SER A 114 4.23 21.08 -1.94
N TYR A 115 3.59 21.70 -0.95
CA TYR A 115 3.51 23.16 -0.82
C TYR A 115 4.89 23.84 -0.81
N PHE A 116 5.93 23.16 -0.34
CA PHE A 116 7.25 23.76 -0.14
C PHE A 116 8.20 23.60 -1.33
N GLU A 117 7.66 23.37 -2.53
CA GLU A 117 8.35 23.23 -3.82
C GLU A 117 9.72 22.53 -3.72
N VAL A 118 9.74 21.25 -4.06
CA VAL A 118 10.95 20.43 -4.08
C VAL A 118 11.47 20.27 -5.50
N GLU A 119 12.79 20.13 -5.65
CA GLU A 119 13.39 19.79 -6.93
C GLU A 119 12.78 18.50 -7.50
N ILE A 120 12.47 18.53 -8.80
CA ILE A 120 11.82 17.43 -9.50
C ILE A 120 12.81 16.68 -10.40
N TRP A 121 12.59 15.38 -10.57
CA TRP A 121 13.32 14.61 -11.56
C TRP A 121 12.74 14.80 -12.97
N PRO A 122 13.55 14.63 -14.02
CA PRO A 122 13.02 14.38 -15.36
C PRO A 122 12.06 13.18 -15.37
N TRP A 123 10.97 13.28 -16.13
CA TRP A 123 9.88 12.30 -16.17
C TRP A 123 10.34 10.84 -16.29
N TRP A 124 11.32 10.56 -17.15
CA TRP A 124 11.84 9.21 -17.38
C TRP A 124 12.60 8.66 -16.16
N LYS A 125 13.38 9.49 -15.46
CA LYS A 125 14.08 9.09 -14.23
C LYS A 125 13.09 8.80 -13.11
N GLN A 126 12.00 9.58 -13.04
CA GLN A 126 10.94 9.35 -12.07
C GLN A 126 10.22 8.03 -12.35
N LYS A 127 9.85 7.75 -13.60
CA LYS A 127 9.23 6.46 -13.96
C LYS A 127 10.10 5.26 -13.63
N ILE A 128 11.42 5.33 -13.90
CA ILE A 128 12.35 4.26 -13.53
C ILE A 128 12.40 4.07 -12.00
N ARG A 129 12.44 5.17 -11.22
CA ARG A 129 12.38 5.10 -9.75
C ARG A 129 11.07 4.51 -9.25
N ALA A 130 9.94 4.93 -9.82
CA ALA A 130 8.63 4.39 -9.49
C ALA A 130 8.58 2.88 -9.75
N PHE A 131 9.17 2.39 -10.84
CA PHE A 131 9.24 0.97 -11.14
C PHE A 131 10.03 0.17 -10.09
N PHE A 132 11.23 0.65 -9.72
CA PHE A 132 12.04 -0.01 -8.68
C PHE A 132 11.39 0.04 -7.30
N LEU A 133 10.76 1.17 -6.95
CA LEU A 133 10.00 1.32 -5.71
C LEU A 133 8.79 0.38 -5.69
N MET A 134 8.01 0.34 -6.76
CA MET A 134 6.87 -0.56 -6.90
C MET A 134 7.31 -2.02 -6.71
N SER A 135 8.38 -2.43 -7.40
CA SER A 135 8.92 -3.80 -7.29
C SER A 135 9.39 -4.12 -5.87
N SER A 136 10.08 -3.17 -5.21
CA SER A 136 10.55 -3.34 -3.84
C SER A 136 9.39 -3.45 -2.84
N LEU A 137 8.36 -2.61 -2.99
CA LEU A 137 7.16 -2.64 -2.16
C LEU A 137 6.35 -3.93 -2.38
N ALA A 138 6.24 -4.40 -3.63
CA ALA A 138 5.59 -5.66 -3.95
C ALA A 138 6.28 -6.86 -3.25
N ILE A 139 7.62 -6.91 -3.27
CA ILE A 139 8.39 -7.94 -2.56
C ILE A 139 8.11 -7.90 -1.04
N LEU A 140 8.09 -6.71 -0.45
CA LEU A 140 7.81 -6.55 0.99
C LEU A 140 6.38 -6.96 1.36
N ILE A 141 5.41 -6.67 0.49
CA ILE A 141 4.02 -7.14 0.64
C ILE A 141 3.96 -8.67 0.58
N ILE A 142 4.64 -9.31 -0.38
CA ILE A 142 4.70 -10.78 -0.49
C ILE A 142 5.31 -11.38 0.79
N ILE A 143 6.44 -10.83 1.26
CA ILE A 143 7.06 -11.26 2.53
C ILE A 143 6.08 -11.14 3.69
N SER A 144 5.35 -10.02 3.78
CA SER A 144 4.34 -9.80 4.81
C SER A 144 3.19 -10.80 4.74
N MET A 145 2.71 -11.11 3.53
CA MET A 145 1.66 -12.10 3.31
C MET A 145 2.11 -13.50 3.74
N VAL A 146 3.32 -13.92 3.35
CA VAL A 146 3.93 -15.19 3.76
C VAL A 146 4.05 -15.26 5.28
N LEU A 147 4.57 -14.21 5.93
CA LEU A 147 4.68 -14.17 7.39
C LEU A 147 3.31 -14.23 8.09
N LEU A 148 2.28 -13.63 7.50
CA LEU A 148 0.92 -13.67 8.04
C LEU A 148 0.28 -15.07 7.93
N THR A 149 0.38 -15.72 6.77
CA THR A 149 -0.21 -17.05 6.54
C THR A 149 0.55 -18.14 7.26
N PHE A 150 1.86 -18.25 7.04
CA PHE A 150 2.69 -19.27 7.67
C PHE A 150 2.79 -19.03 9.18
N GLY A 151 2.96 -17.78 9.64
CA GLY A 151 3.06 -17.50 11.07
C GLY A 151 1.85 -17.99 11.87
N LYS A 152 0.62 -17.78 11.35
CA LYS A 152 -0.60 -18.28 11.99
C LYS A 152 -0.69 -19.81 11.95
N GLN A 153 -0.44 -20.42 10.80
CA GLN A 153 -0.49 -21.88 10.65
C GLN A 153 0.55 -22.59 11.51
N THR A 154 1.78 -22.09 11.56
CA THR A 154 2.86 -22.62 12.39
C THR A 154 2.50 -22.57 13.86
N ILE A 155 1.96 -21.46 14.37
CA ILE A 155 1.52 -21.36 15.77
C ILE A 155 0.42 -22.39 16.08
N ILE A 156 -0.55 -22.58 15.18
CA ILE A 156 -1.63 -23.57 15.34
C ILE A 156 -1.07 -24.99 15.36
N ILE A 157 -0.18 -25.33 14.42
CA ILE A 157 0.43 -26.66 14.33
C ILE A 157 1.25 -26.95 15.58
N LEU A 158 2.12 -26.02 16.02
CA LEU A 158 2.96 -26.20 17.20
C LEU A 158 2.17 -26.35 18.50
N LYS A 159 0.99 -25.71 18.57
CA LYS A 159 0.03 -25.92 19.65
C LYS A 159 -0.61 -27.32 19.59
N ASN A 160 -0.98 -27.77 18.39
CA ASN A 160 -1.65 -29.07 18.21
C ASN A 160 -0.72 -30.28 18.45
N ILE A 161 0.59 -30.13 18.28
CA ILE A 161 1.59 -31.17 18.56
C ILE A 161 2.17 -31.09 19.99
N ASP A 162 1.56 -30.30 20.88
CA ASP A 162 1.97 -30.07 22.28
C ASP A 162 3.42 -29.58 22.49
N VAL A 163 4.11 -29.15 21.42
CA VAL A 163 5.44 -28.52 21.52
C VAL A 163 5.34 -27.16 22.21
N ILE A 164 4.20 -26.47 22.06
CA ILE A 164 3.91 -25.20 22.72
C ILE A 164 2.56 -25.28 23.44
N SER A 165 2.59 -25.55 24.74
CA SER A 165 1.41 -25.61 25.61
C SER A 165 1.23 -24.36 26.48
N GLY A 166 2.30 -23.58 26.69
CA GLY A 166 2.27 -22.37 27.50
C GLY A 166 1.55 -21.21 26.80
N SER A 167 0.50 -20.68 27.42
CA SER A 167 -0.23 -19.48 26.94
C SER A 167 0.70 -18.28 26.73
N LEU A 168 1.72 -18.14 27.58
CA LEU A 168 2.74 -17.09 27.46
C LEU A 168 3.61 -17.25 26.20
N THR A 169 3.96 -18.47 25.82
CA THR A 169 4.79 -18.74 24.62
C THR A 169 4.01 -18.44 23.34
N VAL A 170 2.73 -18.81 23.30
CA VAL A 170 1.83 -18.49 22.17
C VAL A 170 1.66 -16.97 22.03
N LEU A 171 1.44 -16.27 23.15
CA LEU A 171 1.32 -14.82 23.16
C LEU A 171 2.63 -14.16 22.68
N ALA A 172 3.79 -14.62 23.17
CA ALA A 172 5.09 -14.11 22.74
C ALA A 172 5.31 -14.27 21.22
N LEU A 173 4.94 -15.43 20.64
CA LEU A 173 5.04 -15.66 19.20
C LEU A 173 4.08 -14.77 18.40
N GLN A 174 2.86 -14.55 18.88
CA GLN A 174 1.92 -13.62 18.25
C GLN A 174 2.43 -12.18 18.29
N VAL A 175 2.96 -11.73 19.42
CA VAL A 175 3.56 -10.40 19.57
C VAL A 175 4.76 -10.25 18.63
N LEU A 176 5.62 -11.27 18.54
CA LEU A 176 6.75 -11.29 17.61
C LEU A 176 6.27 -11.18 16.14
N GLN A 177 5.23 -11.93 15.77
CA GLN A 177 4.66 -11.89 14.42
C GLN A 177 4.18 -10.47 14.07
N TRP A 178 3.40 -9.85 14.95
CA TRP A 178 2.92 -8.48 14.74
C TRP A 178 4.06 -7.46 14.72
N ALA A 179 5.08 -7.63 15.57
CA ALA A 179 6.27 -6.78 15.55
C ALA A 179 7.00 -6.84 14.21
N ILE A 180 7.19 -8.04 13.64
CA ILE A 180 7.82 -8.21 12.33
C ILE A 180 6.99 -7.54 11.23
N ILE A 181 5.66 -7.66 11.27
CA ILE A 181 4.77 -7.01 10.29
C ILE A 181 4.87 -5.49 10.38
N ILE A 182 4.86 -4.93 11.60
CA ILE A 182 5.00 -3.48 11.81
C ILE A 182 6.37 -2.99 11.34
N ILE A 183 7.44 -3.76 11.59
CA ILE A 183 8.78 -3.44 11.08
C ILE A 183 8.80 -3.47 9.55
N ASN A 184 8.17 -4.45 8.92
CA ASN A 184 8.08 -4.54 7.46
C ASN A 184 7.32 -3.35 6.86
N LEU A 185 6.22 -2.94 7.50
CA LEU A 185 5.47 -1.75 7.13
C LEU A 185 6.32 -0.47 7.27
N LEU A 186 7.01 -0.31 8.39
CA LEU A 186 7.93 0.81 8.62
C LEU A 186 9.03 0.84 7.54
N LEU A 187 9.57 -0.32 7.18
CA LEU A 187 10.61 -0.46 6.16
C LEU A 187 10.05 -0.07 4.78
N SER A 188 8.84 -0.52 4.45
CA SER A 188 8.14 -0.16 3.20
C SER A 188 7.97 1.35 3.06
N ILE A 189 7.44 2.01 4.09
CA ILE A 189 7.24 3.47 4.11
C ILE A 189 8.58 4.20 4.09
N SER A 190 9.59 3.69 4.81
CA SER A 190 10.93 4.28 4.85
C SER A 190 11.64 4.19 3.50
N ILE A 191 11.52 3.08 2.77
CA ILE A 191 12.02 2.95 1.39
C ILE A 191 11.33 3.97 0.48
N LEU A 192 10.00 4.04 0.55
CA LEU A 192 9.21 4.96 -0.25
C LEU A 192 9.64 6.42 -0.02
N TYR A 193 9.80 6.85 1.23
CA TYR A 193 10.25 8.22 1.53
C TYR A 193 11.72 8.46 1.22
N TYR A 194 12.60 7.50 1.49
CA TYR A 194 14.04 7.71 1.33
C TYR A 194 14.47 7.73 -0.15
N TYR A 195 13.84 6.92 -0.99
CA TYR A 195 14.17 6.83 -2.43
C TYR A 195 13.19 7.57 -3.34
N GLY A 196 11.97 7.83 -2.87
CA GLY A 196 10.90 8.50 -3.62
C GLY A 196 10.94 10.03 -3.59
N GLN A 197 11.89 10.63 -2.88
CA GLN A 197 12.06 12.09 -2.89
C GLN A 197 13.41 12.53 -3.43
N PHE A 198 13.42 13.72 -4.05
CA PHE A 198 14.67 14.34 -4.46
C PHE A 198 15.53 14.67 -3.24
N LYS A 199 16.83 14.40 -3.37
CA LYS A 199 17.82 14.64 -2.31
C LYS A 199 18.58 15.93 -2.59
N GLU A 200 18.22 16.98 -1.86
CA GLU A 200 18.96 18.23 -1.82
C GLU A 200 20.36 17.97 -1.24
N LYS A 201 21.40 18.53 -1.86
CA LYS A 201 22.80 18.24 -1.51
C LYS A 201 23.16 18.64 -0.06
N GLU A 202 22.46 19.63 0.48
CA GLU A 202 22.77 20.25 1.78
C GLU A 202 22.07 19.57 2.95
N VAL A 203 21.12 18.65 2.68
CA VAL A 203 20.28 18.05 3.72
C VAL A 203 20.66 16.59 3.97
N ARG A 204 20.81 16.21 5.24
CA ARG A 204 21.01 14.81 5.65
C ARG A 204 19.67 14.09 5.76
N TYR A 205 19.48 13.05 4.96
CA TYR A 205 18.29 12.21 4.94
C TYR A 205 18.47 11.01 5.87
N ARG A 206 17.52 10.78 6.79
CA ARG A 206 17.47 9.56 7.60
C ARG A 206 16.56 8.55 6.91
N PHE A 207 16.98 7.28 6.87
CA PHE A 207 16.17 6.20 6.33
C PHE A 207 14.90 6.01 7.17
N PHE A 208 15.06 5.79 8.47
CA PHE A 208 13.97 5.89 9.44
C PHE A 208 13.77 7.35 9.83
N SER A 209 12.71 7.94 9.32
CA SER A 209 12.38 9.36 9.45
C SER A 209 11.23 9.56 10.43
N ALA A 210 11.09 10.76 11.00
CA ALA A 210 9.95 11.06 11.87
C ALA A 210 8.61 10.89 11.12
N GLY A 211 8.59 11.26 9.83
CA GLY A 211 7.46 11.02 8.94
C GLY A 211 7.15 9.55 8.72
N SER A 212 8.16 8.68 8.55
CA SER A 212 7.89 7.24 8.35
C SER A 212 7.37 6.58 9.61
N ILE A 213 7.86 6.98 10.79
CA ILE A 213 7.30 6.53 12.08
C ILE A 213 5.84 7.00 12.21
N LEU A 214 5.56 8.30 11.98
CA LEU A 214 4.21 8.85 12.05
C LEU A 214 3.25 8.11 11.10
N ALA A 215 3.62 7.97 9.83
CA ALA A 215 2.81 7.28 8.84
C ALA A 215 2.58 5.82 9.23
N THR A 216 3.60 5.11 9.73
CA THR A 216 3.44 3.73 10.20
C THR A 216 2.45 3.65 11.36
N SER A 217 2.56 4.53 12.35
CA SER A 217 1.62 4.59 13.47
C SER A 217 0.20 4.87 13.00
N LEU A 218 0.02 5.81 12.06
CA LEU A 218 -1.27 6.12 11.47
C LEU A 218 -1.83 4.97 10.64
N PHE A 219 -1.00 4.21 9.91
CA PHE A 219 -1.45 2.99 9.21
C PHE A 219 -1.97 1.94 10.19
N VAL A 220 -1.28 1.71 11.31
CA VAL A 220 -1.70 0.74 12.32
C VAL A 220 -3.01 1.17 12.98
N VAL A 221 -3.07 2.40 13.49
CA VAL A 221 -4.27 2.96 14.13
C VAL A 221 -5.43 3.02 13.12
N GLY A 222 -5.14 3.47 11.92
CA GLY A 222 -6.11 3.57 10.82
C GLY A 222 -6.67 2.22 10.40
N GLY A 223 -5.84 1.20 10.31
CA GLY A 223 -6.27 -0.17 10.05
C GLY A 223 -7.23 -0.69 11.11
N LEU A 224 -7.00 -0.38 12.39
CA LEU A 224 -7.91 -0.73 13.49
C LEU A 224 -9.25 0.03 13.39
N LEU A 225 -9.21 1.33 13.10
CA LEU A 225 -10.41 2.14 12.92
C LEU A 225 -11.25 1.69 11.72
N LEU A 226 -10.60 1.41 10.59
CA LEU A 226 -11.23 0.87 9.39
C LEU A 226 -11.83 -0.51 9.63
N LYS A 227 -11.14 -1.38 10.38
CA LYS A 227 -11.69 -2.67 10.80
C LYS A 227 -13.01 -2.49 11.57
N MET A 228 -13.04 -1.60 12.57
CA MET A 228 -14.26 -1.33 13.35
C MET A 228 -15.38 -0.72 12.48
N TYR A 229 -15.03 0.15 11.53
CA TYR A 229 -15.97 0.73 10.59
C TYR A 229 -16.58 -0.35 9.67
N PHE A 230 -15.75 -1.26 9.16
CA PHE A 230 -16.17 -2.32 8.24
C PHE A 230 -16.89 -3.49 8.91
N GLU A 231 -16.63 -3.79 10.18
CA GLU A 231 -17.39 -4.82 10.91
C GLU A 231 -18.89 -4.48 11.02
N ASN A 232 -19.24 -3.20 10.99
CA ASN A 232 -20.63 -2.74 10.97
C ASN A 232 -21.24 -2.62 9.55
N PHE A 233 -20.46 -2.92 8.51
CA PHE A 233 -20.81 -2.65 7.11
C PHE A 233 -21.89 -3.58 6.54
N SER A 234 -22.15 -4.74 7.17
CA SER A 234 -23.17 -5.68 6.72
C SER A 234 -24.56 -5.03 6.52
N ARG A 235 -24.86 -3.93 7.23
CA ARG A 235 -26.10 -3.15 7.04
C ARG A 235 -26.10 -2.20 5.84
N TYR A 236 -24.95 -1.72 5.39
CA TYR A 236 -24.83 -0.80 4.24
C TYR A 236 -24.81 -1.54 2.90
N ASN A 237 -24.34 -2.79 2.89
CA ASN A 237 -24.35 -3.66 1.71
C ASN A 237 -25.76 -3.90 1.16
N LEU A 238 -26.79 -3.76 2.01
CA LEU A 238 -28.21 -3.90 1.66
C LEU A 238 -28.75 -2.78 0.76
N ILE A 239 -28.11 -1.61 0.74
CA ILE A 239 -28.59 -0.42 0.00
C ILE A 239 -27.87 -0.26 -1.34
N TYR A 240 -26.55 -0.54 -1.38
CA TYR A 240 -25.71 -0.25 -2.54
C TYR A 240 -25.12 -1.49 -3.23
N GLY A 241 -25.34 -2.70 -2.71
CA GLY A 241 -24.86 -3.95 -3.31
C GLY A 241 -23.36 -3.91 -3.63
N SER A 242 -22.99 -4.43 -4.80
CA SER A 242 -21.61 -4.51 -5.28
C SER A 242 -20.90 -3.15 -5.42
N ILE A 243 -21.64 -2.07 -5.67
CA ILE A 243 -21.11 -0.70 -5.76
C ILE A 243 -20.60 -0.22 -4.40
N GLY A 244 -21.24 -0.64 -3.30
CA GLY A 244 -20.81 -0.32 -1.94
C GLY A 244 -19.38 -0.81 -1.63
N SER A 245 -19.04 -2.02 -2.09
CA SER A 245 -17.70 -2.60 -1.93
C SER A 245 -16.62 -1.81 -2.68
N LEU A 246 -16.91 -1.33 -3.89
CA LEU A 246 -15.99 -0.50 -4.67
C LEU A 246 -15.76 0.87 -4.01
N ILE A 247 -16.82 1.49 -3.50
CA ILE A 247 -16.73 2.76 -2.76
C ILE A 247 -15.86 2.60 -1.52
N ILE A 248 -16.05 1.53 -0.75
CA ILE A 248 -15.21 1.23 0.42
C ILE A 248 -13.75 1.12 0.01
N LEU A 249 -13.47 0.34 -1.03
CA LEU A 249 -12.10 0.11 -1.48
C LEU A 249 -11.44 1.43 -1.89
N LEU A 250 -12.17 2.30 -2.59
CA LEU A 250 -11.68 3.61 -2.98
C LEU A 250 -11.44 4.52 -1.76
N VAL A 251 -12.36 4.53 -0.78
CA VAL A 251 -12.19 5.26 0.49
C VAL A 251 -10.99 4.72 1.28
N TRP A 252 -10.76 3.41 1.26
CA TRP A 252 -9.61 2.77 1.89
C TRP A 252 -8.31 3.20 1.21
N LEU A 253 -8.23 3.13 -0.12
CA LEU A 253 -7.07 3.62 -0.88
C LEU A 253 -6.82 5.11 -0.63
N TYR A 254 -7.88 5.91 -0.60
CA TYR A 254 -7.84 7.34 -0.31
C TYR A 254 -7.27 7.63 1.08
N TYR A 255 -7.78 6.94 2.10
CA TYR A 255 -7.32 7.07 3.47
C TYR A 255 -5.84 6.73 3.63
N ASN A 256 -5.39 5.61 3.04
CA ASN A 256 -3.98 5.23 3.08
C ASN A 256 -3.10 6.24 2.33
N SER A 257 -3.59 6.80 1.23
CA SER A 257 -2.90 7.86 0.48
C SER A 257 -2.73 9.12 1.32
N ILE A 258 -3.76 9.52 2.08
CA ILE A 258 -3.67 10.62 3.06
C ILE A 258 -2.55 10.35 4.07
N ILE A 259 -2.50 9.16 4.68
CA ILE A 259 -1.46 8.82 5.67
C ILE A 259 -0.06 8.96 5.09
N ILE A 260 0.16 8.44 3.88
CA ILE A 260 1.45 8.54 3.18
C ILE A 260 1.83 10.01 2.95
N LEU A 261 0.89 10.86 2.55
CA LEU A 261 1.16 12.28 2.34
C LEU A 261 1.41 13.02 3.66
N ILE A 262 0.66 12.73 4.71
CA ILE A 262 0.86 13.33 6.04
C ILE A 262 2.30 13.06 6.53
N GLY A 263 2.76 11.81 6.49
CA GLY A 263 4.13 11.49 6.90
C GLY A 263 5.19 12.19 6.02
N TYR A 264 4.93 12.32 4.72
CA TYR A 264 5.83 13.05 3.82
C TYR A 264 5.90 14.54 4.15
N GLU A 265 4.76 15.21 4.35
CA GLU A 265 4.71 16.63 4.71
C GLU A 265 5.40 16.92 6.05
N LEU A 266 5.34 15.99 7.02
CA LEU A 266 6.11 16.10 8.26
C LEU A 266 7.63 16.11 7.97
N ASN A 267 8.09 15.20 7.12
CA ASN A 267 9.50 15.15 6.72
C ASN A 267 9.94 16.42 5.98
N VAL A 268 9.10 16.98 5.10
CA VAL A 268 9.37 18.26 4.42
C VAL A 268 9.45 19.39 5.45
N SER A 269 8.51 19.46 6.38
CA SER A 269 8.41 20.52 7.39
C SER A 269 9.61 20.55 8.34
N ILE A 270 10.08 19.38 8.78
CA ILE A 270 11.30 19.25 9.59
C ILE A 270 12.52 19.77 8.82
N ARG A 271 12.62 19.48 7.52
CA ARG A 271 13.74 19.94 6.68
C ARG A 271 13.72 21.45 6.47
N LYS A 272 12.57 22.03 6.12
CA LYS A 272 12.45 23.49 5.92
C LYS A 272 12.70 24.26 7.22
N SER A 273 12.19 23.78 8.36
CA SER A 273 12.52 24.34 9.68
C SER A 273 14.03 24.28 9.97
N LYS A 274 14.72 23.23 9.50
CA LYS A 274 16.17 23.11 9.66
C LYS A 274 16.96 24.14 8.90
N ILE A 275 16.66 24.27 7.62
CA ILE A 275 17.30 25.23 6.74
C ILE A 275 17.09 26.65 7.28
N GLN A 276 15.86 26.99 7.69
CA GLN A 276 15.57 28.30 8.29
C GLN A 276 16.38 28.55 9.56
N SER A 277 16.44 27.57 10.47
CA SER A 277 17.18 27.71 11.73
C SER A 277 18.71 27.79 11.57
N GLU A 278 19.24 27.27 10.46
CA GLU A 278 20.66 27.40 10.12
C GLU A 278 20.94 28.78 9.51
N PHE A 279 20.05 29.26 8.65
CA PHE A 279 20.11 30.62 8.08
C PHE A 279 20.04 31.70 9.17
N ASP A 280 19.10 31.59 10.11
CA ASP A 280 18.92 32.54 11.22
C ASP A 280 20.12 32.57 12.20
N LYS A 281 21.01 31.57 12.15
CA LYS A 281 22.25 31.55 12.95
C LYS A 281 23.45 32.15 12.23
N THR A 282 23.37 32.28 10.90
CA THR A 282 24.44 32.83 10.06
C THR A 282 24.30 34.32 9.78
N VAL A 283 23.13 34.90 10.09
CA VAL A 283 22.80 36.34 10.01
C VAL A 283 22.81 36.94 11.41
#